data_AF-A0A7U2HZP0-F1
#
_entry.id   AF-A0A7U2HZP0-F1
#
_cell.length_a   1.000
_cell.length_b   1.000
_cell.length_c   1.000
_cell.angle_alpha   90.00
_cell.angle_beta   90.00
_cell.angle_gamma   90.00
#
_symmetry.space_group_name_H-M   'P 1'
#
loop_
_entity.id
_entity.type
_entity.pdbx_description
1 polymer ?
#
loop_
_entity_poly.entity_id
_entity_poly.type
_entity_poly.pdbx_seq_one_letter_code
_entity_poly.pdbx_strand_id
1 'polypeptide(L)'
;MKRAREDCDGELPPPKVRRVINFDRLSKLSDELLVRILSFVPVDSLLVCQRLSTKFSRLAIDSELWKAAYYRRFVLPRASRIPGIKDSGPANRFHYSSRLSKWLDDGDLVKDGVKTHWKQQYRLRHNWSQGQCAVSEIVVAERRPDPPLLVMMSNSTLFAADSISGLRAWNSKDARELLATTSLAVTAHDALRLPISMAIDSIESTETSDKPDKIAVGFEDGSFSLYALQRDRHEFDCLFTHPPSCNGALSAIAYSSPYLLTMTEDHLLSLYAFQDSPDTSTILAAPHLLYSLRSHTAWPPVSLSLRTTAKSMTAAIAYSIPTYLSGWTVGVQELMLSPKGELLESRLATAADEHSFTLSTHRSASSPTTLPSPPFPGSSQEASLISNPSTSKPTSMSYSHPYLLVAHPDNTLSLYLVKSTAAALSISSGNRLWGHTSSISGAHVGMRGKAVSVSRLGDELRVWDLEGGITSLANRRRLRNGEMSVRVQPSKAENHTDNTEEDSLRDKAGLRLALDQGFDDSTVSRGWVGFDEQNVIVLREKREGIQALVVYDFT
;
A
#
# COMPACT_ATOMS: atom_id res chain seq x y z
N MET A 1 -17.18 -54.32 -76.49
CA MET A 1 -16.98 -54.87 -75.13
C MET A 1 -17.83 -54.06 -74.14
N LYS A 2 -18.93 -54.66 -73.66
CA LYS A 2 -19.75 -54.18 -72.54
C LYS A 2 -18.94 -54.32 -71.24
N ARG A 3 -18.92 -53.27 -70.41
CA ARG A 3 -18.83 -53.45 -68.95
C ARG A 3 -19.88 -52.53 -68.31
N ALA A 4 -20.89 -53.19 -67.76
CA ALA A 4 -21.91 -52.61 -66.91
C ALA A 4 -21.25 -52.13 -65.60
N ARG A 5 -21.64 -50.96 -65.12
CA ARG A 5 -21.45 -50.56 -63.73
C ARG A 5 -22.76 -50.85 -63.02
N GLU A 6 -22.65 -51.64 -61.96
CA GLU A 6 -23.73 -52.00 -61.05
C GLU A 6 -24.27 -50.76 -60.35
N ASP A 7 -25.60 -50.71 -60.26
CA ASP A 7 -26.34 -49.81 -59.39
C ASP A 7 -26.08 -50.20 -57.93
N CYS A 8 -25.51 -49.29 -57.15
CA CYS A 8 -25.53 -49.33 -55.69
C CYS A 8 -26.15 -48.03 -55.17
N ASP A 9 -27.37 -48.20 -54.67
CA ASP A 9 -28.05 -47.53 -53.56
C ASP A 9 -27.84 -46.02 -53.34
N GLY A 10 -28.97 -45.31 -53.37
CA GLY A 10 -29.07 -43.87 -53.18
C GLY A 10 -28.67 -43.42 -51.78
N GLU A 11 -27.66 -42.56 -51.72
CA GLU A 11 -27.49 -41.60 -50.65
C GLU A 11 -27.93 -40.22 -51.16
N LEU A 12 -29.03 -39.72 -50.58
CA LEU A 12 -29.45 -38.33 -50.75
C LEU A 12 -28.32 -37.40 -50.25
N PRO A 13 -27.98 -36.32 -50.98
CA PRO A 13 -27.01 -35.36 -50.48
C PRO A 13 -27.49 -34.78 -49.14
N PRO A 14 -26.61 -34.61 -48.13
CA PRO A 14 -27.02 -34.08 -46.84
C PRO A 14 -27.66 -32.71 -47.03
N PRO A 15 -28.77 -32.40 -46.32
CA PRO A 15 -29.44 -31.12 -46.47
C PRO A 15 -28.44 -30.01 -46.15
N LYS A 16 -28.28 -29.08 -47.10
CA LYS A 16 -27.50 -27.85 -46.92
C LYS A 16 -27.91 -27.23 -45.59
N VAL A 17 -26.96 -27.15 -44.65
CA VAL A 17 -27.13 -26.47 -43.35
C VAL A 17 -27.78 -25.12 -43.63
N ARG A 18 -29.01 -24.92 -43.13
CA ARG A 18 -29.71 -23.63 -43.23
C ARG A 18 -28.80 -22.58 -42.59
N ARG A 19 -28.21 -21.68 -43.40
CA ARG A 19 -27.61 -20.45 -42.89
C ARG A 19 -28.74 -19.66 -42.25
N VAL A 20 -28.78 -19.65 -40.91
CA VAL A 20 -29.64 -18.73 -40.17
C VAL A 20 -29.17 -17.33 -40.58
N ILE A 21 -30.02 -16.61 -41.31
CA ILE A 21 -29.80 -15.21 -41.64
C ILE A 21 -29.97 -14.46 -40.32
N ASN A 22 -28.86 -14.27 -39.61
CA ASN A 22 -28.83 -13.50 -38.38
C ASN A 22 -29.08 -12.04 -38.74
N PHE A 23 -30.34 -11.64 -38.69
CA PHE A 23 -30.70 -10.23 -38.78
C PHE A 23 -30.15 -9.51 -37.56
N ASP A 24 -29.23 -8.57 -37.78
CA ASP A 24 -28.72 -7.71 -36.74
C ASP A 24 -29.83 -6.74 -36.30
N ARG A 25 -30.55 -7.12 -35.24
CA ARG A 25 -31.59 -6.30 -34.60
C ARG A 25 -31.00 -5.31 -33.62
N LEU A 26 -29.75 -5.49 -33.20
CA LEU A 26 -29.12 -4.68 -32.17
C LEU A 26 -28.55 -3.39 -32.77
N SER A 27 -27.93 -3.44 -33.95
CA SER A 27 -27.41 -2.23 -34.60
C SER A 27 -28.48 -1.20 -34.97
N LYS A 28 -29.73 -1.64 -35.16
CA LYS A 28 -30.91 -0.79 -35.48
C LYS A 28 -31.47 -0.02 -34.28
N LEU A 29 -31.07 -0.35 -33.06
CA LEU A 29 -31.51 0.35 -31.86
C LEU A 29 -30.83 1.72 -31.74
N SER A 30 -31.50 2.64 -31.05
CA SER A 30 -30.90 3.92 -30.67
C SER A 30 -29.74 3.72 -29.70
N ASP A 31 -28.81 4.66 -29.72
CA ASP A 31 -27.58 4.58 -28.93
C ASP A 31 -27.89 4.55 -27.42
N GLU A 32 -28.89 5.32 -26.97
CA GLU A 32 -29.36 5.32 -25.57
C GLU A 32 -29.91 3.96 -25.12
N LEU A 33 -30.68 3.29 -25.98
CA LEU A 33 -31.20 1.95 -25.69
C LEU A 33 -30.08 0.93 -25.65
N LEU A 34 -29.08 1.06 -26.53
CA LEU A 34 -27.91 0.20 -26.53
C LEU A 34 -27.06 0.39 -25.27
N VAL A 35 -26.75 1.61 -24.86
CA VAL A 35 -26.03 1.89 -23.60
C VAL A 35 -26.81 1.35 -22.42
N ARG A 36 -28.14 1.49 -22.42
CA ARG A 36 -29.00 0.93 -21.38
C ARG A 36 -28.93 -0.59 -21.32
N ILE A 37 -28.98 -1.27 -22.47
CA ILE A 37 -28.83 -2.73 -22.55
C ILE A 37 -27.44 -3.14 -22.03
N LEU A 38 -26.38 -2.48 -22.52
CA LEU A 38 -25.00 -2.75 -22.13
C LEU A 38 -24.76 -2.51 -20.63
N SER A 39 -25.49 -1.58 -19.98
CA SER A 39 -25.38 -1.36 -18.52
C SER A 39 -25.77 -2.57 -17.66
N PHE A 40 -26.54 -3.51 -18.22
CA PHE A 40 -26.92 -4.76 -17.53
C PHE A 40 -25.96 -5.92 -17.79
N VAL A 41 -25.05 -5.78 -18.76
CA VAL A 41 -24.16 -6.83 -19.24
C VAL A 41 -22.92 -6.93 -18.33
N PRO A 42 -22.40 -8.15 -18.03
CA PRO A 42 -21.13 -8.33 -17.32
C PRO A 42 -19.93 -7.75 -18.06
N VAL A 43 -18.87 -7.40 -17.34
CA VAL A 43 -17.67 -6.76 -17.91
C VAL A 43 -16.98 -7.63 -18.96
N ASP A 44 -16.93 -8.95 -18.76
CA ASP A 44 -16.32 -9.87 -19.74
C ASP A 44 -17.03 -9.81 -21.10
N SER A 45 -18.36 -9.78 -21.07
CA SER A 45 -19.19 -9.64 -22.26
C SER A 45 -19.10 -8.24 -22.87
N LEU A 46 -18.92 -7.18 -22.06
CA LEU A 46 -18.68 -5.82 -22.55
C LEU A 46 -17.35 -5.72 -23.33
N LEU A 47 -16.30 -6.40 -22.87
CA LEU A 47 -15.02 -6.47 -23.57
C LEU A 47 -15.15 -7.22 -24.92
N VAL A 48 -15.96 -8.28 -24.96
CA VAL A 48 -16.29 -8.96 -26.22
C VAL A 48 -17.08 -8.03 -27.15
N CYS A 49 -18.07 -7.30 -26.63
CA CYS A 49 -18.85 -6.33 -27.40
C CYS A 49 -17.97 -5.25 -28.04
N GLN A 50 -16.89 -4.84 -27.39
CA GLN A 50 -15.92 -3.88 -27.95
C GLN A 50 -15.30 -4.38 -29.27
N ARG A 51 -15.15 -5.69 -29.45
CA ARG A 51 -14.54 -6.31 -30.63
C ARG A 51 -15.53 -6.58 -31.78
N LEU A 52 -16.84 -6.43 -31.55
CA LEU A 52 -17.87 -6.83 -32.54
C LEU A 52 -18.03 -5.85 -33.70
N SER A 53 -18.01 -4.55 -33.43
CA SER A 53 -18.30 -3.50 -34.40
C SER A 53 -17.77 -2.15 -33.94
N THR A 54 -17.53 -1.23 -34.86
CA THR A 54 -17.13 0.16 -34.56
C THR A 54 -18.16 0.89 -33.71
N LYS A 55 -19.46 0.65 -33.94
CA LYS A 55 -20.55 1.23 -33.14
C LYS A 55 -20.51 0.72 -31.70
N PHE A 56 -20.43 -0.59 -31.52
CA PHE A 56 -20.31 -1.21 -30.19
C PHE A 56 -19.00 -0.85 -29.49
N SER A 57 -17.90 -0.71 -30.22
CA SER A 57 -16.63 -0.26 -29.65
C SER A 57 -16.73 1.14 -29.06
N ARG A 58 -17.43 2.08 -29.71
CA ARG A 58 -17.63 3.42 -29.14
C ARG A 58 -18.52 3.39 -27.91
N LEU A 59 -19.66 2.70 -27.99
CA LEU A 59 -20.64 2.65 -26.89
C LEU A 59 -20.12 1.87 -25.67
N ALA A 60 -19.33 0.81 -25.88
CA ALA A 60 -18.73 0.03 -24.79
C ALA A 60 -17.61 0.78 -24.05
N ILE A 61 -17.09 1.88 -24.60
CA ILE A 61 -16.05 2.73 -23.96
C ILE A 61 -16.67 3.90 -23.19
N ASP A 62 -18.01 4.05 -23.23
CA ASP A 62 -18.71 5.15 -22.55
C ASP A 62 -18.40 5.22 -21.04
N SER A 63 -18.06 6.42 -20.56
CA SER A 63 -17.67 6.69 -19.19
C SER A 63 -18.76 6.34 -18.17
N GLU A 64 -20.04 6.59 -18.48
CA GLU A 64 -21.13 6.34 -17.53
C GLU A 64 -21.39 4.85 -17.35
N LEU A 65 -21.12 4.03 -18.37
CA LEU A 65 -21.23 2.58 -18.29
C LEU A 65 -20.14 1.99 -17.37
N TRP A 66 -18.90 2.44 -17.53
CA TRP A 66 -17.79 2.03 -16.66
C TRP A 66 -17.93 2.56 -15.24
N LYS A 67 -18.46 3.77 -15.06
CA LYS A 67 -18.83 4.30 -13.75
C LYS A 67 -19.89 3.42 -13.08
N ALA A 68 -20.97 3.09 -13.77
CA ALA A 68 -21.99 2.20 -13.23
C ALA A 68 -21.43 0.82 -12.86
N ALA A 69 -20.57 0.24 -13.70
CA ALA A 69 -19.90 -1.04 -13.43
C ALA A 69 -18.96 -0.95 -12.22
N TYR A 70 -18.18 0.13 -12.11
CA TYR A 70 -17.29 0.42 -10.98
C TYR A 70 -18.07 0.50 -9.68
N TYR A 71 -19.10 1.36 -9.63
CA TYR A 71 -19.89 1.53 -8.43
C TYR A 71 -20.63 0.23 -8.05
N ARG A 72 -21.16 -0.51 -9.02
CA ARG A 72 -21.82 -1.80 -8.78
C ARG A 72 -20.89 -2.84 -8.16
N ARG A 73 -19.64 -2.91 -8.63
CA ARG A 73 -18.71 -3.96 -8.20
C ARG A 73 -17.96 -3.60 -6.91
N PHE A 74 -17.52 -2.35 -6.78
CA PHE A 74 -16.58 -1.96 -5.73
C PHE A 74 -17.24 -1.09 -4.65
N VAL A 75 -18.14 -0.18 -5.00
CA VAL A 75 -18.72 0.80 -4.07
C VAL A 75 -19.97 0.28 -3.36
N LEU A 76 -20.94 -0.26 -4.11
CA LEU A 76 -22.24 -0.71 -3.60
C LEU A 76 -22.11 -1.79 -2.51
N PRO A 77 -21.29 -2.85 -2.69
CA PRO A 77 -21.09 -3.84 -1.64
C PRO A 77 -20.44 -3.28 -0.37
N ARG A 78 -19.71 -2.16 -0.46
CA ARG A 78 -19.11 -1.47 0.70
C ARG A 78 -20.12 -0.54 1.36
N ALA A 79 -20.85 0.26 0.58
CA ALA A 79 -21.87 1.17 1.07
C ALA A 79 -23.03 0.44 1.78
N SER A 80 -23.47 -0.71 1.26
CA SER A 80 -24.52 -1.52 1.88
C SER A 80 -24.10 -2.15 3.22
N ARG A 81 -22.80 -2.10 3.59
CA ARG A 81 -22.28 -2.59 4.88
C ARG A 81 -22.29 -1.51 5.96
N ILE A 82 -22.55 -0.25 5.62
CA ILE A 82 -22.62 0.86 6.58
C ILE A 82 -24.04 0.88 7.17
N PRO A 83 -24.19 0.74 8.50
CA PRO A 83 -25.51 0.84 9.15
C PRO A 83 -26.13 2.22 8.88
N GLY A 84 -27.33 2.25 8.27
CA GLY A 84 -28.07 3.49 7.96
C GLY A 84 -28.31 3.76 6.47
N ILE A 85 -27.57 3.11 5.57
CA ILE A 85 -27.81 3.17 4.12
C ILE A 85 -28.78 2.04 3.74
N LYS A 86 -30.06 2.18 4.12
CA LYS A 86 -31.12 1.27 3.67
C LYS A 86 -31.62 1.71 2.29
N ASP A 87 -31.35 0.86 1.30
CA ASP A 87 -32.07 0.65 0.05
C ASP A 87 -32.78 1.87 -0.59
N SER A 88 -32.04 2.65 -1.38
CA SER A 88 -32.68 3.37 -2.48
C SER A 88 -33.05 2.34 -3.56
N GLY A 89 -34.35 2.16 -3.83
CA GLY A 89 -34.87 1.16 -4.76
C GLY A 89 -34.27 1.17 -6.19
N PRO A 90 -34.64 0.20 -7.05
CA PRO A 90 -34.01 -0.06 -8.35
C PRO A 90 -34.04 1.12 -9.33
N ALA A 91 -34.89 2.12 -9.10
CA ALA A 91 -35.02 3.33 -9.91
C ALA A 91 -33.88 4.35 -9.71
N ASN A 92 -33.19 4.35 -8.56
CA ASN A 92 -32.08 5.29 -8.27
C ASN A 92 -30.71 4.78 -8.69
N ARG A 93 -30.65 3.65 -9.43
CA ARG A 93 -29.40 3.05 -9.93
C ARG A 93 -28.65 3.92 -10.94
N PHE A 94 -29.25 5.01 -11.43
CA PHE A 94 -28.63 5.96 -12.37
C PHE A 94 -28.18 7.26 -11.70
N HIS A 95 -28.59 7.51 -10.45
CA HIS A 95 -28.10 8.63 -9.66
C HIS A 95 -26.94 8.16 -8.77
N TYR A 96 -25.82 7.82 -9.41
CA TYR A 96 -24.55 7.62 -8.70
C TYR A 96 -24.05 8.98 -8.20
N SER A 97 -24.50 9.37 -7.01
CA SER A 97 -24.15 10.66 -6.43
C SER A 97 -22.68 10.68 -6.01
N SER A 98 -21.99 11.77 -6.34
CA SER A 98 -20.65 12.11 -5.82
C SER A 98 -20.61 12.26 -4.29
N ARG A 99 -21.77 12.25 -3.62
CA ARG A 99 -21.84 12.22 -2.16
C ARG A 99 -21.40 10.87 -1.59
N LEU A 100 -21.62 9.75 -2.29
CA LEU A 100 -21.19 8.43 -1.83
C LEU A 100 -19.68 8.21 -1.96
N SER A 101 -19.02 8.83 -2.94
CA SER A 101 -17.54 8.77 -3.07
C SER A 101 -16.84 9.55 -1.95
N LYS A 102 -17.42 10.67 -1.50
CA LYS A 102 -16.91 11.42 -0.33
C LYS A 102 -16.91 10.62 0.98
N TRP A 103 -17.75 9.59 1.09
CA TRP A 103 -17.85 8.74 2.29
C TRP A 103 -16.90 7.53 2.27
N LEU A 104 -16.32 7.21 1.11
CA LEU A 104 -15.48 6.01 0.92
C LEU A 104 -14.02 6.36 0.64
N ASP A 105 -13.59 7.58 0.94
CA ASP A 105 -12.25 8.11 0.64
C ASP A 105 -11.86 8.10 -0.86
N ASP A 106 -12.76 7.62 -1.71
CA ASP A 106 -12.75 7.71 -3.17
C ASP A 106 -13.03 9.15 -3.67
N GLY A 107 -12.87 10.16 -2.81
CA GLY A 107 -13.05 11.59 -3.12
C GLY A 107 -12.07 12.08 -4.18
N ASP A 108 -10.86 11.54 -4.18
CA ASP A 108 -9.82 11.83 -5.18
C ASP A 108 -10.10 11.24 -6.56
N LEU A 109 -11.01 10.24 -6.65
CA LEU A 109 -11.36 9.63 -7.93
C LEU A 109 -12.11 10.61 -8.83
N VAL A 110 -12.76 11.63 -8.26
CA VAL A 110 -13.47 12.68 -8.98
C VAL A 110 -12.81 14.01 -8.61
N LYS A 111 -11.59 14.23 -9.12
CA LYS A 111 -11.00 15.58 -9.09
C LYS A 111 -11.93 16.52 -9.84
N ASP A 112 -12.52 17.47 -9.11
CA ASP A 112 -13.44 18.45 -9.68
C ASP A 112 -12.76 19.14 -10.87
N GLY A 113 -13.27 18.88 -12.09
CA GLY A 113 -12.77 19.48 -13.34
C GLY A 113 -11.99 18.56 -14.30
N VAL A 114 -11.54 17.37 -13.90
CA VAL A 114 -10.85 16.41 -14.80
C VAL A 114 -11.80 15.27 -15.18
N LYS A 115 -11.94 14.97 -16.48
CA LYS A 115 -12.71 13.80 -16.94
C LYS A 115 -12.03 12.53 -16.45
N THR A 116 -12.71 11.80 -15.57
CA THR A 116 -12.16 10.59 -14.96
C THR A 116 -12.30 9.42 -15.92
N HIS A 117 -11.19 8.75 -16.23
CA HIS A 117 -11.20 7.56 -17.08
C HIS A 117 -11.68 6.34 -16.28
N TRP A 118 -13.00 6.20 -16.12
CA TRP A 118 -13.62 5.14 -15.33
C TRP A 118 -13.21 3.71 -15.74
N LYS A 119 -12.91 3.48 -17.02
CA LYS A 119 -12.40 2.19 -17.50
C LYS A 119 -11.03 1.87 -16.91
N GLN A 120 -10.12 2.85 -16.88
CA GLN A 120 -8.79 2.70 -16.29
C GLN A 120 -8.90 2.50 -14.77
N GLN A 121 -9.78 3.25 -14.10
CA GLN A 121 -10.04 3.09 -12.67
C GLN A 121 -10.63 1.70 -12.33
N TYR A 122 -11.54 1.20 -13.18
CA TYR A 122 -12.06 -0.15 -13.06
C TYR A 122 -10.96 -1.19 -13.23
N ARG A 123 -10.14 -1.07 -14.28
CA ARG A 123 -9.01 -1.97 -14.54
C ARG A 123 -8.05 -1.98 -13.37
N LEU A 124 -7.64 -0.81 -12.89
CA LEU A 124 -6.77 -0.65 -11.73
C LEU A 124 -7.33 -1.38 -10.51
N ARG A 125 -8.56 -1.07 -10.07
CA ARG A 125 -9.18 -1.74 -8.92
C ARG A 125 -9.39 -3.24 -9.13
N HIS A 126 -9.68 -3.67 -10.35
CA HIS A 126 -9.78 -5.08 -10.70
C HIS A 126 -8.42 -5.78 -10.53
N ASN A 127 -7.36 -5.20 -11.09
CA ASN A 127 -5.99 -5.68 -11.01
C ASN A 127 -5.54 -5.79 -9.55
N TRP A 128 -5.81 -4.77 -8.73
CA TRP A 128 -5.57 -4.83 -7.27
C TRP A 128 -6.35 -5.95 -6.58
N SER A 129 -7.63 -6.15 -6.93
CA SER A 129 -8.46 -7.21 -6.34
C SER A 129 -8.01 -8.63 -6.72
N GLN A 130 -7.38 -8.79 -7.89
CA GLN A 130 -6.87 -10.07 -8.39
C GLN A 130 -5.37 -10.25 -8.10
N GLY A 131 -4.66 -9.19 -7.75
CA GLY A 131 -3.20 -9.19 -7.58
C GLY A 131 -2.45 -9.26 -8.89
N GLN A 132 -3.10 -8.95 -10.02
CA GLN A 132 -2.46 -8.97 -11.33
C GLN A 132 -1.72 -7.66 -11.58
N CYS A 133 -0.45 -7.75 -11.94
CA CYS A 133 0.38 -6.58 -12.19
C CYS A 133 1.43 -6.86 -13.26
N ALA A 134 1.92 -5.80 -13.91
CA ALA A 134 3.14 -5.84 -14.69
C ALA A 134 4.33 -5.65 -13.75
N VAL A 135 5.29 -6.58 -13.80
CA VAL A 135 6.48 -6.53 -12.94
C VAL A 135 7.66 -6.00 -13.73
N SER A 136 8.44 -5.16 -13.07
CA SER A 136 9.61 -4.55 -13.65
C SER A 136 10.68 -4.24 -12.64
N GLU A 137 11.91 -4.11 -13.09
CA GLU A 137 13.07 -3.92 -12.22
C GLU A 137 13.82 -2.64 -12.62
N ILE A 138 14.12 -1.81 -11.63
CA ILE A 138 15.04 -0.68 -11.74
C ILE A 138 16.28 -1.06 -10.95
N VAL A 139 17.44 -1.13 -11.59
CA VAL A 139 18.71 -1.34 -10.89
C VAL A 139 19.12 -0.03 -10.26
N VAL A 140 19.21 -0.01 -8.93
CA VAL A 140 19.42 1.23 -8.18
C VAL A 140 20.84 1.33 -7.69
N ALA A 141 21.41 0.27 -7.12
CA ALA A 141 22.84 0.26 -6.79
C ALA A 141 23.51 -1.00 -7.34
N GLU A 142 24.59 -0.83 -8.09
CA GLU A 142 25.41 -1.95 -8.59
C GLU A 142 26.26 -2.56 -7.47
N ARG A 143 26.62 -1.74 -6.47
CA ARG A 143 27.40 -2.14 -5.30
C ARG A 143 26.57 -1.95 -4.03
N ARG A 144 26.76 -2.84 -3.04
CA ARG A 144 26.16 -2.69 -1.70
C ARG A 144 26.61 -1.38 -1.07
N PRO A 145 25.70 -0.46 -0.76
CA PRO A 145 26.02 0.64 0.11
C PRO A 145 25.87 0.23 1.57
N ASP A 146 26.81 0.72 2.37
CA ASP A 146 26.70 0.76 3.83
C ASP A 146 26.38 2.21 4.19
N PRO A 147 25.25 2.53 4.86
CA PRO A 147 24.12 1.70 5.29
C PRO A 147 23.17 1.31 4.12
N PRO A 148 22.17 0.42 4.35
CA PRO A 148 21.16 0.07 3.35
C PRO A 148 20.57 1.25 2.57
N LEU A 149 20.34 1.05 1.28
CA LEU A 149 19.56 1.96 0.45
C LEU A 149 18.21 2.26 1.11
N LEU A 150 17.97 3.54 1.36
CA LEU A 150 16.69 4.04 1.82
C LEU A 150 15.85 4.36 0.60
N VAL A 151 14.57 4.01 0.64
CA VAL A 151 13.66 4.20 -0.48
C VAL A 151 12.35 4.73 0.05
N MET A 152 11.66 5.58 -0.70
CA MET A 152 10.30 6.03 -0.39
C MET A 152 9.56 6.34 -1.68
N MET A 153 8.24 6.28 -1.65
CA MET A 153 7.40 6.61 -2.80
C MET A 153 6.37 7.67 -2.39
N SER A 154 6.19 8.67 -3.24
CA SER A 154 5.09 9.63 -3.14
C SER A 154 4.66 10.05 -4.54
N ASN A 155 3.35 10.12 -4.80
CA ASN A 155 2.77 10.67 -6.03
C ASN A 155 3.42 10.13 -7.33
N SER A 156 3.54 8.81 -7.47
CA SER A 156 4.20 8.15 -8.61
C SER A 156 5.68 8.52 -8.82
N THR A 157 6.32 9.17 -7.85
CA THR A 157 7.75 9.46 -7.81
C THR A 157 8.42 8.60 -6.76
N LEU A 158 9.52 7.97 -7.15
CA LEU A 158 10.33 7.10 -6.31
C LEU A 158 11.56 7.87 -5.86
N PHE A 159 11.82 7.92 -4.57
CA PHE A 159 13.01 8.49 -3.99
C PHE A 159 13.88 7.38 -3.44
N ALA A 160 15.18 7.40 -3.72
CA ALA A 160 16.12 6.53 -3.03
C ALA A 160 17.37 7.32 -2.62
N ALA A 161 17.85 7.07 -1.40
CA ALA A 161 19.06 7.66 -0.87
C ALA A 161 20.07 6.59 -0.50
N ASP A 162 21.30 6.88 -0.88
CA ASP A 162 22.47 6.05 -0.75
C ASP A 162 23.66 6.93 -0.34
N SER A 163 24.61 6.38 0.41
CA SER A 163 25.89 7.02 0.70
C SER A 163 26.75 7.22 -0.55
N ILE A 164 26.67 6.32 -1.54
CA ILE A 164 27.50 6.37 -2.76
C ILE A 164 26.81 7.18 -3.86
N SER A 165 25.60 6.77 -4.26
CA SER A 165 24.86 7.39 -5.37
C SER A 165 24.08 8.65 -4.98
N GLY A 166 24.04 8.99 -3.68
CA GLY A 166 23.31 10.14 -3.16
C GLY A 166 21.79 9.95 -3.18
N LEU A 167 21.06 11.06 -3.20
CA LEU A 167 19.60 11.08 -3.29
C LEU A 167 19.18 11.15 -4.77
N ARG A 168 18.31 10.23 -5.17
CA ARG A 168 17.80 10.09 -6.54
C ARG A 168 16.29 10.03 -6.57
N ALA A 169 15.71 10.63 -7.60
CA ALA A 169 14.28 10.54 -7.90
C ALA A 169 14.05 9.84 -9.26
N TRP A 170 13.05 8.97 -9.36
CA TRP A 170 12.58 8.37 -10.62
C TRP A 170 11.10 8.59 -10.80
N ASN A 171 10.65 8.73 -12.05
CA ASN A 171 9.24 8.68 -12.40
C ASN A 171 8.78 7.22 -12.54
N SER A 172 7.64 6.87 -11.95
CA SER A 172 7.09 5.51 -12.07
C SER A 172 6.27 5.27 -13.35
N LYS A 173 5.84 6.32 -14.06
CA LYS A 173 4.88 6.21 -15.19
C LYS A 173 5.54 6.15 -16.57
N ASP A 174 6.54 6.99 -16.83
CA ASP A 174 7.12 7.18 -18.17
C ASP A 174 8.57 6.69 -18.18
N ALA A 175 8.84 5.62 -18.95
CA ALA A 175 10.16 5.02 -19.24
C ALA A 175 11.11 4.79 -18.04
N ARG A 176 10.62 5.00 -16.80
CA ARG A 176 11.38 5.00 -15.55
C ARG A 176 12.57 5.94 -15.59
N GLU A 177 12.34 7.14 -16.13
CA GLU A 177 13.37 8.16 -16.25
C GLU A 177 13.82 8.65 -14.88
N LEU A 178 15.14 8.83 -14.76
CA LEU A 178 15.77 9.47 -13.62
C LEU A 178 15.41 10.95 -13.66
N LEU A 179 14.62 11.41 -12.69
CA LEU A 179 14.17 12.78 -12.59
C LEU A 179 15.27 13.69 -12.08
N ALA A 180 15.95 13.33 -10.99
CA ALA A 180 16.98 14.16 -10.39
C ALA A 180 17.96 13.31 -9.61
N THR A 181 19.20 13.81 -9.45
CA THR A 181 20.23 13.21 -8.61
C THR A 181 20.97 14.31 -7.88
N THR A 182 21.23 14.12 -6.59
CA THR A 182 22.08 15.01 -5.80
C THR A 182 22.99 14.20 -4.88
N SER A 183 24.24 14.64 -4.74
CA SER A 183 25.20 13.96 -3.85
C SER A 183 24.94 14.37 -2.40
N LEU A 184 25.07 13.43 -1.47
CA LEU A 184 24.92 13.68 -0.03
C LEU A 184 26.27 14.00 0.66
N ALA A 185 27.34 14.21 -0.11
CA ALA A 185 28.68 14.49 0.40
C ALA A 185 28.79 15.91 0.97
N VAL A 186 29.51 16.07 2.07
CA VAL A 186 29.82 17.39 2.63
C VAL A 186 30.91 18.03 1.76
N THR A 187 30.58 19.16 1.12
CA THR A 187 31.45 19.92 0.21
C THR A 187 32.81 20.33 0.81
N ALA A 188 32.97 20.26 2.14
CA ALA A 188 34.20 20.64 2.83
C ALA A 188 35.25 19.51 2.97
N HIS A 189 34.86 18.24 2.99
CA HIS A 189 35.76 17.16 3.41
C HIS A 189 35.71 15.85 2.60
N ASP A 190 34.92 15.78 1.51
CA ASP A 190 34.75 14.55 0.70
C ASP A 190 34.36 13.30 1.52
N ALA A 191 33.87 13.53 2.75
CA ALA A 191 33.42 12.49 3.65
C ALA A 191 31.98 12.12 3.29
N LEU A 192 31.76 10.84 2.99
CA LEU A 192 30.43 10.30 2.71
C LEU A 192 29.60 10.33 3.99
N ARG A 193 28.42 10.96 3.92
CA ARG A 193 27.43 10.88 5.00
C ARG A 193 26.56 9.66 4.78
N LEU A 194 26.35 8.89 5.84
CA LEU A 194 25.55 7.67 5.83
C LEU A 194 24.08 8.01 6.09
N PRO A 195 23.16 7.90 5.11
CA PRO A 195 21.75 8.16 5.33
C PRO A 195 21.08 6.98 6.04
N ILE A 196 20.46 7.21 7.20
CA ILE A 196 19.83 6.16 8.03
C ILE A 196 18.31 6.21 7.97
N SER A 197 17.73 7.40 7.88
CA SER A 197 16.28 7.59 7.85
C SER A 197 15.87 8.61 6.80
N MET A 198 14.66 8.47 6.28
CA MET A 198 14.12 9.39 5.29
C MET A 198 12.61 9.55 5.51
N ALA A 199 12.08 10.77 5.30
CA ALA A 199 10.65 11.06 5.28
C ALA A 199 10.28 11.98 4.12
N ILE A 200 9.12 11.74 3.51
CA ILE A 200 8.51 12.65 2.53
C ILE A 200 7.46 13.49 3.26
N ASP A 201 7.23 14.71 2.79
CA ASP A 201 6.15 15.55 3.27
C ASP A 201 4.80 14.80 3.21
N SER A 202 4.15 14.66 4.37
CA SER A 202 2.87 13.96 4.51
C SER A 202 1.68 14.79 4.03
N ILE A 203 1.88 16.06 3.68
CA ILE A 203 0.81 16.93 3.18
C ILE A 203 0.57 16.62 1.71
N GLU A 204 -0.45 15.82 1.45
CA GLU A 204 -1.04 15.67 0.11
C GLU A 204 -1.65 17.04 -0.30
N SER A 205 -0.84 17.89 -0.92
CA SER A 205 -1.33 19.18 -1.40
C SER A 205 -2.28 18.94 -2.58
N THR A 206 -3.58 19.07 -2.29
CA THR A 206 -4.68 19.04 -3.26
C THR A 206 -4.73 20.30 -4.12
N GLU A 207 -3.90 21.30 -3.80
CA GLU A 207 -3.88 22.60 -4.44
C GLU A 207 -2.54 22.84 -5.15
N THR A 208 -2.63 22.97 -6.48
CA THR A 208 -1.57 23.30 -7.46
C THR A 208 -0.50 22.23 -7.67
N SER A 209 -0.44 21.71 -8.90
CA SER A 209 0.54 20.76 -9.43
C SER A 209 2.00 21.25 -9.46
N ASP A 210 2.30 22.35 -8.76
CA ASP A 210 3.51 23.16 -8.91
C ASP A 210 4.28 23.34 -7.59
N LYS A 211 3.82 22.71 -6.48
CA LYS A 211 4.61 22.66 -5.26
C LYS A 211 5.64 21.53 -5.35
N PRO A 212 6.92 21.79 -5.07
CA PRO A 212 7.95 20.76 -5.11
C PRO A 212 7.76 19.76 -3.98
N ASP A 213 8.01 18.48 -4.27
CA ASP A 213 7.99 17.42 -3.25
C ASP A 213 9.19 17.64 -2.32
N LYS A 214 8.91 17.86 -1.03
CA LYS A 214 9.94 18.06 0.00
C LYS A 214 10.28 16.75 0.70
N ILE A 215 11.58 16.54 0.96
CA ILE A 215 12.14 15.30 1.50
C ILE A 215 13.09 15.66 2.63
N ALA A 216 12.99 14.93 3.73
CA ALA A 216 13.93 14.99 4.85
C ALA A 216 14.79 13.71 4.87
N VAL A 217 16.11 13.87 4.96
CA VAL A 217 17.08 12.78 5.11
C VAL A 217 17.80 12.96 6.45
N GLY A 218 17.81 11.91 7.28
CA GLY A 218 18.57 11.85 8.53
C GLY A 218 19.82 10.98 8.39
N PHE A 219 20.91 11.41 9.01
CA PHE A 219 22.23 10.79 8.86
C PHE A 219 22.74 10.18 10.18
N GLU A 220 23.80 9.38 10.08
CA GLU A 220 24.50 8.75 11.22
C GLU A 220 25.16 9.75 12.16
N ASP A 221 25.65 10.87 11.64
CA ASP A 221 26.28 11.94 12.43
C ASP A 221 25.28 12.78 13.25
N GLY A 222 24.01 12.36 13.30
CA GLY A 222 22.94 13.07 13.98
C GLY A 222 22.48 14.34 13.27
N SER A 223 22.95 14.59 12.04
CA SER A 223 22.47 15.68 11.20
C SER A 223 21.24 15.26 10.38
N PHE A 224 20.52 16.24 9.85
CA PHE A 224 19.48 16.03 8.86
C PHE A 224 19.57 17.08 7.76
N SER A 225 19.08 16.76 6.57
CA SER A 225 18.97 17.71 5.46
C SER A 225 17.59 17.64 4.82
N LEU A 226 17.10 18.80 4.38
CA LEU A 226 15.86 18.98 3.64
C LEU A 226 16.18 19.28 2.18
N TYR A 227 15.48 18.58 1.29
CA TYR A 227 15.58 18.74 -0.15
C TYR A 227 14.19 19.00 -0.74
N ALA A 228 14.12 19.82 -1.78
CA ALA A 228 12.94 19.99 -2.62
C ALA A 228 13.24 19.44 -4.02
N LEU A 229 12.36 18.58 -4.54
CA LEU A 229 12.44 18.11 -5.91
C LEU A 229 11.81 19.13 -6.85
N GLN A 230 12.63 19.78 -7.68
CA GLN A 230 12.15 20.66 -8.73
C GLN A 230 12.03 19.87 -10.04
N ARG A 231 10.80 19.44 -10.37
CA ARG A 231 10.55 18.58 -11.54
C ARG A 231 10.97 19.21 -12.87
N ASP A 232 10.82 20.53 -13.00
CA ASP A 232 11.15 21.26 -14.24
C ASP A 232 12.66 21.31 -14.52
N ARG A 233 13.47 21.33 -13.46
CA ARG A 233 14.93 21.49 -13.56
C ARG A 233 15.69 20.18 -13.50
N HIS A 234 15.01 19.07 -13.20
CA HIS A 234 15.65 17.77 -12.97
C HIS A 234 16.74 17.81 -11.88
N GLU A 235 16.56 18.68 -10.88
CA GLU A 235 17.52 18.93 -9.80
C GLU A 235 16.84 18.93 -8.42
N PHE A 236 17.65 18.68 -7.39
CA PHE A 236 17.23 18.81 -5.99
C PHE A 236 17.80 20.09 -5.40
N ASP A 237 16.91 20.96 -4.93
CA ASP A 237 17.30 22.14 -4.16
C ASP A 237 17.49 21.73 -2.68
N CYS A 238 18.71 21.92 -2.16
CA CYS A 238 18.96 21.75 -0.73
C CYS A 238 18.38 22.95 0.03
N LEU A 239 17.28 22.72 0.75
CA LEU A 239 16.56 23.76 1.49
C LEU A 239 17.28 24.11 2.80
N PHE A 240 17.80 23.10 3.50
CA PHE A 240 18.44 23.28 4.80
C PHE A 240 19.27 22.05 5.18
N THR A 241 20.41 22.25 5.82
CA THR A 241 21.21 21.19 6.45
C THR A 241 21.49 21.55 7.90
N HIS A 242 21.05 20.71 8.81
CA HIS A 242 21.38 20.85 10.23
C HIS A 242 22.84 20.42 10.46
N PRO A 243 23.59 21.09 11.36
CA PRO A 243 24.92 20.62 11.75
C PRO A 243 24.85 19.22 12.42
N PRO A 244 25.95 18.45 12.41
CA PRO A 244 26.01 17.18 13.14
C PRO A 244 25.73 17.40 14.63
N SER A 245 25.04 16.45 15.25
CA SER A 245 24.66 16.54 16.66
C SER A 245 25.32 15.43 17.48
N CYS A 246 25.66 15.73 18.73
CA CYS A 246 26.30 14.74 19.62
C CYS A 246 25.30 13.70 20.19
N ASN A 247 24.03 13.74 19.77
CA ASN A 247 22.95 12.92 20.33
C ASN A 247 22.82 11.54 19.65
N GLY A 248 23.76 11.19 18.77
CA GLY A 248 23.79 9.92 18.05
C GLY A 248 23.01 9.92 16.73
N ALA A 249 22.97 8.75 16.10
CA ALA A 249 22.38 8.52 14.78
C ALA A 249 20.87 8.74 14.74
N LEU A 250 20.35 9.31 13.65
CA LEU A 250 18.91 9.52 13.44
C LEU A 250 18.23 8.24 12.93
N SER A 251 17.65 7.47 13.85
CA SER A 251 16.97 6.20 13.56
C SER A 251 15.64 6.36 12.83
N ALA A 252 14.85 7.39 13.15
CA ALA A 252 13.57 7.62 12.48
C ALA A 252 13.29 9.12 12.30
N ILE A 253 12.60 9.46 11.21
CA ILE A 253 12.23 10.83 10.88
C ILE A 253 10.80 10.84 10.32
N ALA A 254 10.05 11.89 10.62
CA ALA A 254 8.74 12.15 10.03
C ALA A 254 8.63 13.64 9.72
N TYR A 255 8.21 13.96 8.51
CA TYR A 255 8.16 15.34 8.02
C TYR A 255 6.74 15.70 7.56
N SER A 256 6.29 16.88 7.95
CA SER A 256 5.01 17.45 7.53
C SER A 256 5.19 18.96 7.55
N SER A 257 5.40 19.58 6.39
CA SER A 257 5.80 20.99 6.30
C SER A 257 4.83 21.88 7.09
N PRO A 258 5.28 22.72 8.05
CA PRO A 258 6.66 23.13 8.35
C PRO A 258 7.28 22.44 9.58
N TYR A 259 6.78 21.30 10.01
CA TYR A 259 7.26 20.57 11.19
C TYR A 259 8.11 19.36 10.81
N LEU A 260 9.16 19.10 11.60
CA LEU A 260 10.01 17.94 11.45
C LEU A 260 10.18 17.24 12.79
N LEU A 261 9.88 15.95 12.81
CA LEU A 261 10.04 15.09 13.97
C LEU A 261 11.20 14.13 13.71
N THR A 262 12.20 14.14 14.58
CA THR A 262 13.36 13.25 14.50
C THR A 262 13.45 12.40 15.76
N MET A 263 13.91 11.17 15.64
CA MET A 263 14.23 10.30 16.76
C MET A 263 15.63 9.69 16.57
N THR A 264 16.45 9.83 17.61
CA THR A 264 17.79 9.26 17.67
C THR A 264 17.77 7.79 18.11
N GLU A 265 18.90 7.09 17.94
CA GLU A 265 19.12 5.74 18.48
C GLU A 265 18.93 5.68 20.01
N ASP A 266 19.35 6.72 20.74
CA ASP A 266 19.20 6.86 22.19
C ASP A 266 17.77 7.23 22.66
N HIS A 267 16.78 7.08 21.78
CA HIS A 267 15.37 7.37 22.03
C HIS A 267 15.09 8.83 22.44
N LEU A 268 15.94 9.77 22.01
CA LEU A 268 15.69 11.20 22.09
C LEU A 268 14.88 11.64 20.88
N LEU A 269 13.64 12.03 21.13
CA LEU A 269 12.71 12.62 20.17
C LEU A 269 12.87 14.15 20.19
N SER A 270 13.17 14.74 19.03
CA SER A 270 13.25 16.19 18.87
C SER A 270 12.21 16.66 17.85
N LEU A 271 11.45 17.68 18.21
CA LEU A 271 10.46 18.32 17.35
C LEU A 271 10.95 19.70 16.94
N TYR A 272 11.08 19.90 15.63
CA TYR A 272 11.53 21.13 15.00
C TYR A 272 10.36 21.79 14.26
N ALA A 273 10.34 23.12 14.26
CA ALA A 273 9.45 23.93 13.43
C ALA A 273 10.27 24.88 12.56
N PHE A 274 10.03 24.84 11.26
CA PHE A 274 10.54 25.82 10.32
C PHE A 274 9.61 27.04 10.31
N GLN A 275 10.17 28.23 10.37
CA GLN A 275 9.39 29.44 10.12
C GLN A 275 9.29 29.63 8.62
N ASP A 276 8.06 29.83 8.12
CA ASP A 276 7.85 30.28 6.74
C ASP A 276 8.37 31.72 6.65
N SER A 277 9.56 31.91 6.07
CA SER A 277 10.01 33.23 5.69
C SER A 277 9.12 33.73 4.54
N PRO A 278 8.62 34.98 4.60
CA PRO A 278 7.84 35.57 3.49
C PRO A 278 8.70 35.81 2.23
N ASP A 279 10.01 35.65 2.33
CA ASP A 279 10.95 35.86 1.24
C ASP A 279 11.13 34.58 0.42
N THR A 280 11.03 34.74 -0.89
CA THR A 280 11.11 33.73 -1.95
C THR A 280 12.50 33.08 -2.09
N SER A 281 13.26 32.94 -1.00
CA SER A 281 14.51 32.20 -0.98
C SER A 281 14.22 30.71 -0.90
N THR A 282 14.84 29.94 -1.79
CA THR A 282 14.81 28.47 -1.78
C THR A 282 15.44 27.86 -0.52
N ILE A 283 16.12 28.67 0.31
CA ILE A 283 16.79 28.22 1.53
C ILE A 283 15.91 28.55 2.74
N LEU A 284 15.64 27.55 3.57
CA LEU A 284 14.87 27.69 4.81
C LEU A 284 15.76 28.25 5.93
N ALA A 285 15.16 29.08 6.79
CA ALA A 285 15.81 29.53 8.02
C ALA A 285 16.07 28.35 8.98
N ALA A 286 17.01 28.53 9.91
CA ALA A 286 17.31 27.54 10.92
C ALA A 286 16.04 27.19 11.73
N PRO A 287 15.72 25.90 11.90
CA PRO A 287 14.50 25.50 12.59
C PRO A 287 14.57 25.81 14.08
N HIS A 288 13.42 26.11 14.66
CA HIS A 288 13.27 26.22 16.10
C HIS A 288 13.00 24.84 16.69
N LEU A 289 13.84 24.42 17.64
CA LEU A 289 13.57 23.25 18.47
C LEU A 289 12.45 23.60 19.45
N LEU A 290 11.27 23.01 19.24
CA LEU A 290 10.12 23.20 20.12
C LEU A 290 10.25 22.33 21.37
N TYR A 291 10.52 21.04 21.18
CA TYR A 291 10.59 20.06 22.26
C TYR A 291 11.68 19.03 22.02
N SER A 292 12.30 18.59 23.11
CA SER A 292 13.22 17.46 23.15
C SER A 292 12.76 16.53 24.28
N LEU A 293 12.31 15.34 23.93
CA LEU A 293 11.70 14.36 24.83
C LEU A 293 12.48 13.06 24.77
N ARG A 294 12.80 12.47 25.93
CA ARG A 294 13.51 11.19 26.01
C ARG A 294 12.58 10.11 26.56
N SER A 295 12.48 9.00 25.86
CA SER A 295 11.71 7.83 26.32
C SER A 295 12.66 6.68 26.72
N HIS A 296 12.24 5.88 27.71
CA HIS A 296 13.00 4.70 28.18
C HIS A 296 12.24 3.39 27.93
N THR A 297 11.05 3.46 27.33
CA THR A 297 10.11 2.35 27.16
C THR A 297 9.81 2.04 25.69
N ALA A 298 10.37 2.81 24.75
CA ALA A 298 10.20 2.60 23.32
C ALA A 298 11.27 1.64 22.79
N TRP A 299 10.89 0.40 22.49
CA TRP A 299 11.80 -0.56 21.88
C TRP A 299 11.59 -0.64 20.36
N PRO A 300 12.66 -0.79 19.57
CA PRO A 300 12.54 -0.95 18.12
C PRO A 300 11.84 -2.28 17.76
N PRO A 301 11.06 -2.34 16.67
CA PRO A 301 10.86 -1.29 15.67
C PRO A 301 10.05 -0.09 16.21
N VAL A 302 10.22 1.10 15.60
CA VAL A 302 9.45 2.32 15.90
C VAL A 302 8.99 2.95 14.59
N SER A 303 7.78 3.47 14.56
CA SER A 303 7.23 4.25 13.44
C SER A 303 6.79 5.62 13.93
N LEU A 304 7.27 6.65 13.25
CA LEU A 304 6.86 8.03 13.50
C LEU A 304 5.83 8.45 12.46
N SER A 305 4.87 9.28 12.87
CA SER A 305 3.97 9.95 11.93
C SER A 305 3.65 11.35 12.41
N LEU A 306 3.46 12.25 11.47
CA LEU A 306 3.17 13.64 11.75
C LEU A 306 1.93 14.05 10.95
N ARG A 307 0.91 14.52 11.66
CA ARG A 307 -0.36 14.95 11.08
C ARG A 307 -0.63 16.39 11.46
N THR A 308 -0.75 17.26 10.47
CA THR A 308 -1.11 18.66 10.69
C THR A 308 -2.57 18.88 10.35
N THR A 309 -3.31 19.55 11.23
CA THR A 309 -4.66 20.07 10.95
C THR A 309 -4.64 21.58 11.14
N ALA A 310 -5.63 22.29 10.60
CA ALA A 310 -5.72 23.75 10.72
C ALA A 310 -5.72 24.27 12.17
N LYS A 311 -6.14 23.43 13.14
CA LYS A 311 -6.27 23.82 14.56
C LYS A 311 -5.20 23.22 15.46
N SER A 312 -4.59 22.11 15.07
CA SER A 312 -3.59 21.42 15.89
C SER A 312 -2.67 20.55 15.04
N MET A 313 -1.47 20.34 15.54
CA MET A 313 -0.52 19.38 15.01
C MET A 313 -0.49 18.17 15.94
N THR A 314 -0.52 16.96 15.39
CA THR A 314 -0.43 15.71 16.15
C THR A 314 0.80 14.94 15.70
N ALA A 315 1.78 14.81 16.60
CA ALA A 315 2.92 13.94 16.44
C ALA A 315 2.62 12.60 17.12
N ALA A 316 2.75 11.49 16.40
CA ALA A 316 2.44 10.17 16.93
C ALA A 316 3.62 9.22 16.77
N ILE A 317 3.91 8.49 17.84
CA ILE A 317 5.03 7.58 17.98
C ILE A 317 4.44 6.21 18.28
N ALA A 318 4.59 5.28 17.35
CA ALA A 318 4.22 3.89 17.57
C ALA A 318 5.48 3.08 17.86
N TYR A 319 5.48 2.32 18.94
CA TYR A 319 6.66 1.58 19.40
C TYR A 319 6.27 0.21 19.96
N SER A 320 7.24 -0.71 20.01
CA SER A 320 7.06 -2.01 20.65
C SER A 320 7.43 -1.95 22.14
N ILE A 321 6.75 -2.75 22.95
CA ILE A 321 6.96 -2.84 24.40
C ILE A 321 7.05 -4.33 24.79
N PRO A 322 8.17 -4.79 25.38
CA PRO A 322 8.25 -6.14 25.90
C PRO A 322 7.36 -6.27 27.15
N THR A 323 6.54 -7.31 27.20
CA THR A 323 5.73 -7.64 28.37
C THR A 323 6.33 -8.79 29.14
N TYR A 324 6.34 -8.65 30.47
CA TYR A 324 6.85 -9.68 31.36
C TYR A 324 6.03 -10.97 31.18
N LEU A 325 6.71 -12.08 30.86
CA LEU A 325 6.15 -13.43 30.66
C LEU A 325 5.17 -13.64 29.47
N SER A 326 4.73 -12.58 28.79
CA SER A 326 3.65 -12.63 27.79
C SER A 326 4.04 -12.19 26.38
N GLY A 327 5.31 -11.82 26.15
CA GLY A 327 5.82 -11.55 24.81
C GLY A 327 6.05 -10.07 24.52
N TRP A 328 5.56 -9.62 23.36
CA TRP A 328 5.67 -8.24 22.89
C TRP A 328 4.28 -7.65 22.65
N THR A 329 4.11 -6.40 23.06
CA THR A 329 2.92 -5.59 22.79
C THR A 329 3.32 -4.29 22.10
N VAL A 330 2.33 -3.48 21.74
CA VAL A 330 2.52 -2.26 20.96
C VAL A 330 1.89 -1.09 21.71
N GLY A 331 2.63 0.01 21.78
CA GLY A 331 2.17 1.28 22.33
C GLY A 331 2.12 2.36 21.25
N VAL A 332 1.21 3.31 21.43
CA VAL A 332 1.18 4.56 20.66
C VAL A 332 1.13 5.72 21.63
N GLN A 333 2.04 6.66 21.45
CA GLN A 333 2.03 7.94 22.15
C GLN A 333 1.71 9.06 21.15
N GLU A 334 0.71 9.89 21.45
CA GLU A 334 0.38 11.08 20.69
C GLU A 334 0.72 12.34 21.49
N LEU A 335 1.38 13.29 20.83
CA LEU A 335 1.63 14.64 21.32
C LEU A 335 0.79 15.59 20.45
N MET A 336 -0.13 16.30 21.08
CA MET A 336 -0.95 17.32 20.43
C MET A 336 -0.36 18.69 20.72
N LEU A 337 -0.06 19.42 19.66
CA LEU A 337 0.53 20.75 19.70
C LEU A 337 -0.41 21.77 19.07
N SER A 338 -0.36 23.00 19.57
CA SER A 338 -0.99 24.15 18.93
C SER A 338 -0.23 24.49 17.64
N PRO A 339 -0.85 25.21 16.69
CA PRO A 339 -0.17 25.70 15.49
C PRO A 339 0.98 26.67 15.79
N LYS A 340 1.07 27.18 17.03
CA LYS A 340 2.18 28.01 17.51
C LYS A 340 3.32 27.19 18.12
N GLY A 341 3.17 25.87 18.19
CA GLY A 341 4.15 24.97 18.78
C GLY A 341 4.03 24.79 20.29
N GLU A 342 2.89 25.13 20.92
CA GLU A 342 2.67 24.86 22.35
C GLU A 342 2.08 23.46 22.56
N LEU A 343 2.66 22.66 23.45
CA LEU A 343 2.13 21.33 23.79
C LEU A 343 0.78 21.48 24.53
N LEU A 344 -0.28 21.03 23.87
CA LEU A 344 -1.63 21.02 24.43
C LEU A 344 -1.86 19.77 25.29
N GLU A 345 -1.50 18.60 24.76
CA GLU A 345 -1.76 17.33 25.42
C GLU A 345 -0.73 16.25 25.02
N SER A 346 -0.40 15.35 25.94
CA SER A 346 0.38 14.14 25.67
C SER A 346 -0.42 12.93 26.14
N ARG A 347 -0.68 11.98 25.23
CA ARG A 347 -1.52 10.81 25.47
C ARG A 347 -0.81 9.54 25.09
N LEU A 348 -1.11 8.46 25.79
CA LEU A 348 -0.49 7.16 25.56
C LEU A 348 -1.57 6.08 25.61
N ALA A 349 -1.53 5.16 24.65
CA ALA A 349 -2.38 3.99 24.63
C ALA A 349 -1.53 2.76 24.34
N THR A 350 -1.86 1.64 24.99
CA THR A 350 -1.19 0.36 24.79
C THR A 350 -2.23 -0.66 24.35
N ALA A 351 -1.88 -1.52 23.40
CA ALA A 351 -2.75 -2.58 22.89
C ALA A 351 -2.87 -3.78 23.85
N ALA A 352 -2.53 -3.62 25.12
CA ALA A 352 -2.66 -4.67 26.12
C ALA A 352 -4.15 -4.99 26.27
N ASP A 353 -4.53 -6.25 26.00
CA ASP A 353 -5.90 -6.72 26.21
C ASP A 353 -6.34 -6.38 27.65
N GLU A 354 -7.63 -6.13 27.88
CA GLU A 354 -8.25 -6.07 29.22
C GLU A 354 -7.99 -7.35 30.06
N HIS A 355 -7.38 -8.37 29.45
CA HIS A 355 -7.00 -9.64 30.06
C HIS A 355 -5.49 -9.91 29.98
N SER A 356 -4.65 -8.91 29.69
CA SER A 356 -3.20 -9.06 29.77
C SER A 356 -2.85 -9.56 31.17
N PHE A 357 -2.39 -10.82 31.22
CA PHE A 357 -2.30 -11.64 32.41
C PHE A 357 -1.66 -10.88 33.57
N THR A 358 -2.50 -10.43 34.52
CA THR A 358 -1.99 -10.22 35.86
C THR A 358 -1.56 -11.59 36.37
N LEU A 359 -0.47 -11.67 37.14
CA LEU A 359 0.08 -12.92 37.71
C LEU A 359 -0.97 -13.79 38.44
N SER A 360 -2.17 -13.26 38.70
CA SER A 360 -3.32 -13.97 39.25
C SER A 360 -3.90 -15.06 38.34
N THR A 361 -3.86 -14.92 37.01
CA THR A 361 -4.54 -15.86 36.09
C THR A 361 -3.71 -17.13 35.82
N HIS A 362 -2.37 -17.04 35.90
CA HIS A 362 -1.50 -18.21 35.76
C HIS A 362 -1.59 -19.20 36.92
N ARG A 363 -2.07 -18.77 38.11
CA ARG A 363 -2.35 -19.70 39.21
C ARG A 363 -3.64 -20.50 39.04
N SER A 364 -4.55 -20.08 38.16
CA SER A 364 -5.84 -20.76 37.98
C SER A 364 -5.83 -21.83 36.89
N ALA A 365 -4.85 -21.81 35.97
CA ALA A 365 -4.75 -22.79 34.89
C ALA A 365 -3.99 -24.08 35.29
N SER A 366 -3.36 -24.12 36.47
CA SER A 366 -2.58 -25.27 36.95
C SER A 366 -3.25 -26.07 38.07
N SER A 367 -4.56 -25.92 38.28
CA SER A 367 -5.30 -26.83 39.14
C SER A 367 -5.92 -27.93 38.28
N PRO A 368 -5.48 -29.20 38.38
CA PRO A 368 -6.21 -30.30 37.77
C PRO A 368 -7.56 -30.40 38.48
N THR A 369 -8.63 -29.97 37.81
CA THR A 369 -9.99 -30.19 38.30
C THR A 369 -10.30 -31.68 38.24
N THR A 370 -10.14 -32.38 39.37
CA THR A 370 -10.68 -33.72 39.60
C THR A 370 -12.17 -33.61 39.93
N LEU A 371 -13.00 -33.22 38.97
CA LEU A 371 -14.45 -33.29 39.10
C LEU A 371 -15.05 -33.86 37.81
N PRO A 372 -15.84 -34.95 37.87
CA PRO A 372 -16.49 -35.51 36.70
C PRO A 372 -17.60 -34.58 36.20
N SER A 373 -17.65 -34.39 34.89
CA SER A 373 -18.65 -33.59 34.17
C SER A 373 -20.08 -34.12 34.38
N PRO A 374 -21.09 -33.29 34.68
CA PRO A 374 -22.49 -33.70 34.67
C PRO A 374 -23.04 -33.76 33.23
N PRO A 375 -24.04 -34.62 32.94
CA PRO A 375 -24.54 -34.84 31.60
C PRO A 375 -25.75 -33.93 31.32
N PHE A 376 -25.54 -32.75 30.73
CA PHE A 376 -26.66 -32.01 30.10
C PHE A 376 -26.20 -31.33 28.81
N PRO A 377 -26.92 -31.52 27.68
CA PRO A 377 -26.60 -30.90 26.41
C PRO A 377 -27.30 -29.54 26.32
N GLY A 378 -26.55 -28.44 26.43
CA GLY A 378 -27.10 -27.10 26.26
C GLY A 378 -26.07 -26.01 26.52
N SER A 379 -25.76 -25.22 25.49
CA SER A 379 -24.78 -24.14 25.45
C SER A 379 -23.31 -24.60 25.38
N SER A 380 -22.85 -24.87 24.17
CA SER A 380 -21.45 -24.65 23.82
C SER A 380 -21.17 -23.15 23.97
N GLN A 381 -20.77 -22.71 25.16
CA GLN A 381 -19.90 -21.54 25.27
C GLN A 381 -18.64 -21.90 24.50
N GLU A 382 -18.61 -21.55 23.21
CA GLU A 382 -17.37 -21.49 22.45
C GLU A 382 -16.42 -20.61 23.27
N ALA A 383 -15.39 -21.23 23.83
CA ALA A 383 -14.23 -20.49 24.31
C ALA A 383 -13.77 -19.64 23.13
N SER A 384 -14.02 -18.33 23.24
CA SER A 384 -13.47 -17.36 22.30
C SER A 384 -11.97 -17.56 22.35
N LEU A 385 -11.40 -18.14 21.29
CA LEU A 385 -9.98 -18.35 21.17
C LEU A 385 -9.33 -16.97 21.27
N ILE A 386 -8.81 -16.68 22.46
CA ILE A 386 -8.12 -15.45 22.81
C ILE A 386 -6.99 -15.30 21.80
N SER A 387 -6.93 -14.13 21.15
CA SER A 387 -5.85 -13.77 20.25
C SER A 387 -4.56 -13.68 21.05
N ASN A 388 -3.84 -14.79 21.20
CA ASN A 388 -2.59 -14.79 21.94
C ASN A 388 -1.61 -13.79 21.29
N PRO A 389 -1.08 -12.82 22.05
CA PRO A 389 -0.03 -11.94 21.56
C PRO A 389 1.17 -12.80 21.12
N SER A 390 1.83 -12.38 20.05
CA SER A 390 3.07 -13.02 19.60
C SER A 390 4.11 -12.92 20.72
N THR A 391 4.69 -14.06 21.08
CA THR A 391 5.77 -14.10 22.08
C THR A 391 7.09 -13.54 21.52
N SER A 392 7.19 -13.43 20.20
CA SER A 392 8.38 -12.99 19.47
C SER A 392 8.39 -11.49 19.21
N LYS A 393 9.61 -10.94 19.12
CA LYS A 393 9.84 -9.53 18.79
C LYS A 393 9.32 -9.22 17.39
N PRO A 394 8.54 -8.15 17.19
CA PRO A 394 8.13 -7.72 15.85
C PRO A 394 9.30 -7.46 14.91
N THR A 395 9.16 -7.84 13.64
CA THR A 395 10.19 -7.62 12.62
C THR A 395 10.14 -6.21 12.04
N SER A 396 8.93 -5.68 11.83
CA SER A 396 8.68 -4.35 11.27
C SER A 396 7.39 -3.77 11.80
N MET A 397 7.27 -2.45 11.80
CA MET A 397 6.01 -1.77 12.10
C MET A 397 5.80 -0.55 11.21
N SER A 398 4.55 -0.28 10.87
CA SER A 398 4.14 0.87 10.08
C SER A 398 2.89 1.47 10.67
N TYR A 399 2.93 2.77 10.97
CA TYR A 399 1.80 3.52 11.49
C TYR A 399 1.37 4.60 10.51
N SER A 400 0.12 4.51 10.06
CA SER A 400 -0.56 5.56 9.29
C SER A 400 -1.99 5.63 9.78
N HIS A 401 -2.36 6.76 10.38
CA HIS A 401 -3.65 6.89 11.07
C HIS A 401 -4.83 6.56 10.15
N PRO A 402 -5.80 5.72 10.58
CA PRO A 402 -5.96 5.13 11.92
C PRO A 402 -5.33 3.74 12.10
N TYR A 403 -4.57 3.24 11.13
CA TYR A 403 -4.08 1.87 11.07
C TYR A 403 -2.65 1.74 11.61
N LEU A 404 -2.46 0.77 12.48
CA LEU A 404 -1.15 0.37 12.98
C LEU A 404 -0.92 -1.09 12.62
N LEU A 405 0.04 -1.35 11.73
CA LEU A 405 0.36 -2.69 11.26
C LEU A 405 1.71 -3.12 11.81
N VAL A 406 1.74 -4.32 12.34
CA VAL A 406 2.93 -4.92 12.93
C VAL A 406 3.18 -6.25 12.26
N ALA A 407 4.39 -6.42 11.73
CA ALA A 407 4.85 -7.66 11.13
C ALA A 407 5.57 -8.52 12.17
N HIS A 408 5.26 -9.81 12.14
CA HIS A 408 5.84 -10.78 13.05
C HIS A 408 6.72 -11.76 12.31
N PRO A 409 7.69 -12.38 13.00
CA PRO A 409 8.52 -13.41 12.40
C PRO A 409 7.74 -14.70 12.13
N ASP A 410 6.55 -14.85 12.71
CA ASP A 410 5.71 -16.05 12.70
C ASP A 410 4.77 -16.15 11.49
N ASN A 411 5.10 -15.52 10.36
CA ASN A 411 4.32 -15.43 9.10
C ASN A 411 2.98 -14.67 9.17
N THR A 412 2.70 -13.99 10.28
CA THR A 412 1.46 -13.23 10.45
C THR A 412 1.70 -11.73 10.57
N LEU A 413 0.64 -10.96 10.34
CA LEU A 413 0.59 -9.53 10.67
C LEU A 413 -0.43 -9.30 11.78
N SER A 414 -0.19 -8.34 12.65
CA SER A 414 -1.22 -7.82 13.56
C SER A 414 -1.63 -6.41 13.13
N LEU A 415 -2.92 -6.24 12.87
CA LEU A 415 -3.54 -4.94 12.58
C LEU A 415 -4.24 -4.41 13.83
N TYR A 416 -3.84 -3.22 14.26
CA TYR A 416 -4.47 -2.47 15.33
C TYR A 416 -5.12 -1.21 14.76
N LEU A 417 -6.31 -0.85 15.27
CA LEU A 417 -6.98 0.40 14.95
C LEU A 417 -6.75 1.39 16.09
N VAL A 418 -6.13 2.51 15.76
CA VAL A 418 -5.88 3.62 16.67
C VAL A 418 -7.00 4.64 16.51
N LYS A 419 -7.85 4.74 17.54
CA LYS A 419 -8.89 5.77 17.62
C LYS A 419 -8.31 6.96 18.38
N SER A 420 -7.98 8.01 17.64
CA SER A 420 -7.60 9.31 18.19
C SER A 420 -8.81 10.23 18.10
N THR A 421 -9.32 10.66 19.25
CA THR A 421 -10.38 11.66 19.36
C THR A 421 -9.83 12.88 20.10
N ALA A 422 -10.59 13.98 20.13
CA ALA A 422 -10.18 15.16 20.88
C ALA A 422 -9.98 14.87 22.39
N ALA A 423 -10.67 13.87 22.96
CA ALA A 423 -10.66 13.60 24.40
C ALA A 423 -9.91 12.31 24.79
N ALA A 424 -9.75 11.34 23.88
CA ALA A 424 -9.17 10.05 24.21
C ALA A 424 -8.41 9.43 23.05
N LEU A 425 -7.33 8.72 23.40
CA LEU A 425 -6.57 7.84 22.53
C LEU A 425 -6.81 6.39 22.97
N SER A 426 -7.24 5.53 22.06
CA SER A 426 -7.40 4.10 22.34
C SER A 426 -6.92 3.26 21.16
N ILE A 427 -6.40 2.06 21.47
CA ILE A 427 -5.98 1.08 20.48
C ILE A 427 -6.92 -0.12 20.59
N SER A 428 -7.39 -0.65 19.46
CA SER A 428 -8.24 -1.84 19.44
C SER A 428 -7.47 -3.10 19.85
N SER A 429 -8.20 -4.14 20.30
CA SER A 429 -7.67 -5.51 20.36
C SER A 429 -7.15 -5.89 18.97
N GLY A 430 -5.87 -6.25 18.86
CA GLY A 430 -5.21 -6.49 17.57
C GLY A 430 -5.84 -7.64 16.79
N ASN A 431 -6.02 -7.47 15.49
CA ASN A 431 -6.50 -8.51 14.60
C ASN A 431 -5.31 -9.17 13.88
N ARG A 432 -5.15 -10.48 14.07
CA ARG A 432 -4.17 -11.27 13.30
C ARG A 432 -4.66 -11.46 11.87
N LEU A 433 -3.80 -11.10 10.91
CA LEU A 433 -3.97 -11.32 9.49
C LEU A 433 -3.07 -12.49 9.06
N TRP A 434 -3.67 -13.44 8.36
CA TRP A 434 -3.04 -14.67 7.90
C TRP A 434 -2.97 -14.68 6.38
N GLY A 435 -1.87 -15.17 5.83
CA GLY A 435 -1.74 -15.32 4.39
C GLY A 435 -0.33 -15.70 3.96
N HIS A 436 0.70 -15.09 4.56
CA HIS A 436 2.07 -15.43 4.22
C HIS A 436 2.43 -16.85 4.62
N THR A 437 3.26 -17.47 3.80
CA THR A 437 3.78 -18.83 4.04
C THR A 437 5.10 -18.82 4.81
N SER A 438 5.79 -17.68 4.84
CA SER A 438 7.08 -17.50 5.51
C SER A 438 7.12 -16.22 6.35
N SER A 439 8.20 -16.05 7.13
CA SER A 439 8.44 -14.89 7.99
C SER A 439 8.36 -13.58 7.21
N ILE A 440 7.77 -12.53 7.79
CA ILE A 440 7.57 -11.26 7.10
C ILE A 440 8.75 -10.33 7.38
N SER A 441 9.43 -9.87 6.33
CA SER A 441 10.53 -8.90 6.46
C SER A 441 10.03 -7.48 6.67
N GLY A 442 8.92 -7.14 6.00
CA GLY A 442 8.44 -5.76 5.94
C GLY A 442 6.96 -5.66 5.65
N ALA A 443 6.34 -4.65 6.24
CA ALA A 443 4.96 -4.31 5.98
C ALA A 443 4.78 -2.79 6.07
N HIS A 444 4.07 -2.23 5.11
CA HIS A 444 3.79 -0.79 5.03
C HIS A 444 2.30 -0.56 4.87
N VAL A 445 1.79 0.47 5.57
CA VAL A 445 0.39 0.89 5.52
C VAL A 445 0.30 2.28 4.91
N GLY A 446 -0.53 2.40 3.88
CA GLY A 446 -0.83 3.66 3.22
C GLY A 446 -2.05 4.33 3.83
N MET A 447 -2.25 5.61 3.50
CA MET A 447 -3.32 6.44 4.07
C MET A 447 -4.73 6.00 3.62
N ARG A 448 -4.85 5.20 2.55
CA ARG A 448 -6.11 4.79 1.90
C ARG A 448 -6.60 3.40 2.31
N GLY A 449 -6.32 3.00 3.55
CA GLY A 449 -6.70 1.69 4.10
C GLY A 449 -6.23 0.48 3.30
N LYS A 450 -5.11 0.60 2.57
CA LYS A 450 -4.40 -0.51 1.95
C LYS A 450 -3.12 -0.77 2.71
N ALA A 451 -2.67 -2.01 2.68
CA ALA A 451 -1.34 -2.35 3.15
C ALA A 451 -0.67 -3.33 2.20
N VAL A 452 0.65 -3.34 2.24
CA VAL A 452 1.47 -4.26 1.46
C VAL A 452 2.46 -4.91 2.40
N SER A 453 2.67 -6.21 2.24
CA SER A 453 3.68 -6.94 3.00
C SER A 453 4.47 -7.91 2.13
N VAL A 454 5.73 -8.09 2.52
CA VAL A 454 6.71 -8.89 1.79
C VAL A 454 7.29 -9.96 2.71
N SER A 455 7.39 -11.17 2.18
CA SER A 455 8.07 -12.27 2.84
C SER A 455 9.58 -12.06 2.91
N ARG A 456 10.24 -12.62 3.91
CA ARG A 456 11.69 -12.53 4.10
C ARG A 456 12.48 -13.01 2.89
N LEU A 457 12.02 -14.09 2.26
CA LEU A 457 12.61 -14.67 1.05
C LEU A 457 12.29 -13.88 -0.23
N GLY A 458 11.40 -12.88 -0.16
CA GLY A 458 10.99 -12.08 -1.33
C GLY A 458 10.16 -12.84 -2.37
N ASP A 459 9.75 -14.07 -2.07
CA ASP A 459 8.95 -14.95 -2.93
C ASP A 459 7.45 -14.61 -2.91
N GLU A 460 7.01 -13.87 -1.90
CA GLU A 460 5.61 -13.58 -1.64
C GLU A 460 5.41 -12.10 -1.29
N LEU A 461 4.71 -11.41 -2.19
CA LEU A 461 4.19 -10.06 -2.00
C LEU A 461 2.67 -10.15 -1.87
N ARG A 462 2.11 -9.58 -0.81
CA ARG A 462 0.65 -9.53 -0.59
C ARG A 462 0.15 -8.11 -0.43
N VAL A 463 -0.97 -7.83 -1.07
CA VAL A 463 -1.75 -6.62 -0.84
C VAL A 463 -2.94 -6.95 0.06
N TRP A 464 -3.21 -6.06 1.00
CA TRP A 464 -4.27 -6.14 1.98
C TRP A 464 -5.22 -4.96 1.81
N ASP A 465 -6.51 -5.24 1.72
CA ASP A 465 -7.56 -4.23 1.75
C ASP A 465 -8.09 -4.15 3.19
N LEU A 466 -7.63 -3.16 3.95
CA LEU A 466 -7.99 -2.94 5.35
C LEU A 466 -9.37 -2.24 5.47
N GLU A 467 -9.82 -1.62 4.38
CA GLU A 467 -11.11 -0.95 4.28
C GLU A 467 -12.27 -1.96 4.32
N GLY A 468 -13.03 -1.92 5.42
CA GLY A 468 -14.22 -2.75 5.60
C GLY A 468 -14.07 -3.92 6.58
N GLY A 469 -12.94 -4.09 7.27
CA GLY A 469 -12.65 -5.31 8.04
C GLY A 469 -13.23 -5.42 9.46
N ILE A 470 -13.66 -4.34 10.12
CA ILE A 470 -13.68 -4.32 11.60
C ILE A 470 -15.03 -4.05 12.30
N THR A 471 -16.05 -3.55 11.61
CA THR A 471 -17.33 -3.19 12.26
C THR A 471 -18.43 -4.25 12.12
N SER A 472 -18.25 -5.27 11.27
CA SER A 472 -19.28 -6.28 10.98
C SER A 472 -18.83 -7.70 11.30
N LEU A 473 -19.68 -8.45 12.02
CA LEU A 473 -19.51 -9.87 12.36
C LEU A 473 -19.29 -10.76 11.13
N ALA A 474 -19.81 -10.37 9.95
CA ALA A 474 -19.59 -11.11 8.71
C ALA A 474 -18.13 -11.05 8.23
N ASN A 475 -17.39 -9.98 8.58
CA ASN A 475 -16.01 -9.78 8.15
C ASN A 475 -14.99 -10.47 9.06
N ARG A 476 -15.33 -10.75 10.33
CA ARG A 476 -14.53 -11.66 11.19
C ARG A 476 -14.40 -13.06 10.58
N ARG A 477 -15.42 -13.53 9.86
CA ARG A 477 -15.36 -14.82 9.13
C ARG A 477 -14.42 -14.77 7.93
N ARG A 478 -14.36 -13.64 7.19
CA ARG A 478 -13.41 -13.47 6.07
C ARG A 478 -11.96 -13.25 6.52
N LEU A 479 -11.75 -12.51 7.61
CA LEU A 479 -10.46 -12.37 8.30
C LEU A 479 -9.88 -13.74 8.67
N ARG A 480 -10.75 -14.65 9.14
CA ARG A 480 -10.39 -16.03 9.48
C ARG A 480 -10.09 -16.91 8.27
N ASN A 481 -10.64 -16.58 7.10
CA ASN A 481 -10.46 -17.34 5.86
C ASN A 481 -9.30 -16.84 4.97
N GLY A 482 -8.57 -15.78 5.36
CA GLY A 482 -7.46 -15.24 4.56
C GLY A 482 -7.87 -14.47 3.29
N GLU A 483 -9.18 -14.26 3.08
CA GLU A 483 -9.76 -13.62 1.88
C GLU A 483 -9.50 -12.10 1.78
N MET A 484 -8.85 -11.49 2.77
CA MET A 484 -8.48 -10.07 2.75
C MET A 484 -7.13 -9.79 2.10
N SER A 485 -6.40 -10.86 1.78
CA SER A 485 -5.07 -10.78 1.21
C SER A 485 -5.07 -11.31 -0.20
N VAL A 486 -4.40 -10.59 -1.08
CA VAL A 486 -4.24 -11.00 -2.47
C VAL A 486 -2.76 -11.12 -2.74
N ARG A 487 -2.34 -12.33 -3.16
CA ARG A 487 -0.95 -12.58 -3.57
C ARG A 487 -0.74 -11.91 -4.92
N VAL A 488 0.27 -11.04 -4.99
CA VAL A 488 0.64 -10.36 -6.23
C VAL A 488 1.30 -11.37 -7.15
N GLN A 489 0.77 -11.50 -8.36
CA GLN A 489 1.29 -12.36 -9.40
C GLN A 489 1.60 -11.51 -10.64
N PRO A 490 2.77 -11.72 -11.28
CA PRO A 490 3.03 -11.12 -12.57
C PRO A 490 1.97 -11.63 -13.56
N SER A 491 1.41 -10.73 -14.36
CA SER A 491 0.52 -11.13 -15.44
C SER A 491 1.27 -12.07 -16.37
N LYS A 492 0.75 -13.29 -16.56
CA LYS A 492 1.25 -14.19 -17.60
C LYS A 492 0.98 -13.50 -18.93
N ALA A 493 2.03 -13.01 -19.59
CA ALA A 493 1.92 -12.66 -21.00
C ALA A 493 1.40 -13.92 -21.71
N GLU A 494 0.21 -13.85 -22.28
CA GLU A 494 -0.36 -14.95 -23.05
C GLU A 494 0.68 -15.38 -24.09
N ASN A 495 1.15 -16.62 -23.97
CA ASN A 495 1.89 -17.29 -25.02
C ASN A 495 0.94 -17.42 -26.20
N HIS A 496 0.90 -16.41 -27.05
CA HIS A 496 0.53 -16.63 -28.44
C HIS A 496 1.61 -17.54 -29.03
N THR A 497 1.27 -18.82 -29.10
CA THR A 497 1.92 -19.78 -29.97
C THR A 497 1.82 -19.25 -31.39
N ASP A 498 2.88 -18.65 -31.89
CA ASP A 498 3.20 -18.71 -33.30
C ASP A 498 4.67 -19.07 -33.43
N ASN A 499 4.88 -20.23 -34.05
CA ASN A 499 6.19 -20.71 -34.46
C ASN A 499 6.74 -19.71 -35.49
N THR A 500 7.77 -18.97 -35.10
CA THR A 500 8.74 -18.45 -36.05
C THR A 500 10.06 -18.37 -35.32
N GLU A 501 10.88 -19.39 -35.58
CA GLU A 501 12.27 -19.42 -35.15
C GLU A 501 13.07 -18.36 -35.92
N GLU A 502 14.11 -17.86 -35.24
CA GLU A 502 15.20 -17.03 -35.75
C GLU A 502 14.91 -15.54 -35.97
N ASP A 503 15.20 -14.75 -34.93
CA ASP A 503 16.27 -13.73 -34.92
C ASP A 503 15.89 -12.53 -34.01
N SER A 504 16.24 -12.61 -32.71
CA SER A 504 16.29 -11.47 -31.78
C SER A 504 16.88 -11.85 -30.41
N LEU A 505 18.03 -12.54 -30.43
CA LEU A 505 18.83 -12.79 -29.23
C LEU A 505 19.73 -11.59 -28.95
N ARG A 506 19.22 -10.55 -28.29
CA ARG A 506 20.07 -9.64 -27.47
C ARG A 506 19.39 -8.70 -26.48
N ASP A 507 18.08 -8.44 -26.52
CA ASP A 507 17.51 -7.37 -25.67
C ASP A 507 16.27 -7.73 -24.82
N LYS A 508 15.91 -9.02 -24.72
CA LYS A 508 14.74 -9.46 -23.91
C LYS A 508 15.04 -10.61 -22.94
N ALA A 509 16.32 -10.87 -22.65
CA ALA A 509 16.75 -12.04 -21.88
C ALA A 509 16.85 -11.83 -20.35
N GLY A 510 16.53 -10.65 -19.81
CA GLY A 510 16.71 -10.37 -18.36
C GLY A 510 15.50 -10.71 -17.47
N LEU A 511 14.27 -10.40 -17.92
CA LEU A 511 13.09 -10.35 -17.04
C LEU A 511 12.29 -11.65 -16.98
N ARG A 512 12.19 -12.37 -18.10
CA ARG A 512 11.42 -13.62 -18.17
C ARG A 512 12.20 -14.79 -17.56
N LEU A 513 13.52 -14.81 -17.76
CA LEU A 513 14.43 -15.77 -17.15
C LEU A 513 14.53 -15.57 -15.62
N ALA A 514 14.48 -14.33 -15.11
CA ALA A 514 14.48 -14.05 -13.66
C ALA A 514 13.16 -14.37 -12.94
N LEU A 515 12.06 -14.55 -13.69
CA LEU A 515 10.75 -14.97 -13.17
C LEU A 515 10.51 -16.47 -13.35
N ASP A 516 11.01 -17.08 -14.43
CA ASP A 516 10.94 -18.53 -14.69
C ASP A 516 12.04 -19.32 -13.95
N GLN A 517 13.21 -18.73 -13.69
CA GLN A 517 14.10 -19.18 -12.62
C GLN A 517 13.43 -18.76 -11.32
N GLY A 518 12.67 -19.67 -10.70
CA GLY A 518 12.06 -19.43 -9.40
C GLY A 518 13.02 -18.68 -8.48
N PHE A 519 12.48 -17.67 -7.79
CA PHE A 519 13.23 -16.74 -6.96
C PHE A 519 14.33 -17.48 -6.20
N ASP A 520 15.57 -17.18 -6.55
CA ASP A 520 16.74 -17.87 -6.02
C ASP A 520 16.77 -17.67 -4.49
N ASP A 521 16.80 -18.75 -3.70
CA ASP A 521 16.65 -18.80 -2.22
C ASP A 521 17.59 -17.84 -1.44
N SER A 522 18.52 -17.21 -2.14
CA SER A 522 19.46 -16.19 -1.69
C SER A 522 18.99 -14.74 -1.71
N THR A 523 17.84 -14.41 -2.35
CA THR A 523 17.38 -13.01 -2.41
C THR A 523 16.71 -12.61 -1.10
N VAL A 524 17.38 -11.77 -0.31
CA VAL A 524 16.79 -11.23 0.92
C VAL A 524 16.10 -9.92 0.59
N SER A 525 14.79 -9.86 0.80
CA SER A 525 14.09 -8.58 0.83
C SER A 525 14.46 -7.85 2.13
N ARG A 526 14.94 -6.60 2.03
CA ARG A 526 15.29 -5.80 3.23
C ARG A 526 14.07 -5.22 3.95
N GLY A 527 12.88 -5.78 3.74
CA GLY A 527 11.64 -5.32 4.36
C GLY A 527 11.15 -3.95 3.90
N TRP A 528 11.87 -3.27 3.01
CA TRP A 528 11.39 -2.00 2.49
C TRP A 528 10.33 -2.22 1.40
N VAL A 529 9.17 -1.61 1.63
CA VAL A 529 8.00 -1.66 0.76
C VAL A 529 7.38 -0.28 0.74
N GLY A 530 7.23 0.30 -0.45
CA GLY A 530 6.48 1.53 -0.67
C GLY A 530 5.39 1.27 -1.69
N PHE A 531 4.27 1.98 -1.59
CA PHE A 531 3.23 1.85 -2.60
C PHE A 531 2.40 3.12 -2.74
N ASP A 532 1.84 3.27 -3.93
CA ASP A 532 0.89 4.31 -4.35
C ASP A 532 -0.37 3.61 -4.88
N GLU A 533 -1.37 4.35 -5.34
CA GLU A 533 -2.58 3.78 -5.94
C GLU A 533 -2.32 2.93 -7.19
N GLN A 534 -1.22 3.21 -7.89
CA GLN A 534 -0.91 2.58 -9.18
C GLN A 534 0.18 1.53 -9.08
N ASN A 535 1.15 1.73 -8.17
CA ASN A 535 2.39 0.98 -8.16
C ASN A 535 2.74 0.50 -6.76
N VAL A 536 3.31 -0.70 -6.65
CA VAL A 536 3.95 -1.22 -5.44
C VAL A 536 5.43 -1.39 -5.74
N ILE A 537 6.31 -0.97 -4.84
CA ILE A 537 7.75 -1.13 -4.98
C ILE A 537 8.32 -1.92 -3.81
N VAL A 538 9.20 -2.86 -4.13
CA VAL A 538 9.93 -3.69 -3.17
C VAL A 538 11.43 -3.57 -3.43
N LEU A 539 12.21 -3.32 -2.39
CA LEU A 539 13.66 -3.39 -2.46
C LEU A 539 14.14 -4.83 -2.36
N ARG A 540 14.90 -5.27 -3.37
CA ARG A 540 15.52 -6.58 -3.43
C ARG A 540 17.03 -6.48 -3.52
N GLU A 541 17.69 -7.40 -2.84
CA GLU A 541 19.14 -7.57 -2.90
C GLU A 541 19.46 -8.91 -3.57
N LYS A 542 20.26 -8.86 -4.64
CA LYS A 542 20.77 -10.05 -5.36
C LYS A 542 22.08 -10.53 -4.73
N ARG A 543 22.50 -11.77 -5.04
CA ARG A 543 23.73 -12.41 -4.50
C ARG A 543 24.98 -11.54 -4.68
N GLU A 544 25.08 -10.85 -5.80
CA GLU A 544 26.21 -9.99 -6.18
C GLU A 544 26.25 -8.67 -5.41
N GLY A 545 25.28 -8.43 -4.52
CA GLY A 545 25.17 -7.18 -3.79
C GLY A 545 24.54 -6.04 -4.59
N ILE A 546 24.12 -6.33 -5.82
CA ILE A 546 23.28 -5.47 -6.63
C ILE A 546 21.93 -5.31 -5.93
N GLN A 547 21.55 -4.07 -5.70
CA GLN A 547 20.25 -3.70 -5.16
C GLN A 547 19.37 -3.16 -6.27
N ALA A 548 18.17 -3.73 -6.36
CA ALA A 548 17.20 -3.39 -7.37
C ALA A 548 15.83 -3.15 -6.76
N LEU A 549 15.14 -2.15 -7.30
CA LEU A 549 13.76 -1.84 -6.97
C LEU A 549 12.85 -2.55 -7.96
N VAL A 550 12.06 -3.47 -7.45
CA VAL A 550 11.04 -4.15 -8.24
C VAL A 550 9.75 -3.35 -8.15
N VAL A 551 9.31 -2.81 -9.28
CA VAL A 551 8.07 -2.03 -9.44
C VAL A 551 7.00 -2.93 -10.03
N TYR A 552 5.91 -3.07 -9.29
CA TYR A 552 4.70 -3.78 -9.64
C TYR A 552 3.64 -2.75 -10.04
N ASP A 553 3.33 -2.66 -11.33
CA ASP A 553 2.37 -1.72 -11.91
C ASP A 553 1.01 -2.40 -12.11
N PHE A 554 -0.03 -1.81 -11.52
CA PHE A 554 -1.41 -2.31 -11.55
C PHE A 554 -2.30 -1.63 -12.60
N THR A 555 -1.75 -0.73 -13.44
CA THR A 555 -2.54 0.04 -14.40
C THR A 555 -3.11 -0.74 -15.58
#